data_AF-A0A6G1YR73-F1
#
_entry.id   AF-A0A6G1YR73-F1
#
_cell.length_a   1.000
_cell.length_b   1.000
_cell.length_c   1.000
_cell.angle_alpha   90.00
_cell.angle_beta   90.00
_cell.angle_gamma   90.00
#
_symmetry.space_group_name_H-M   'P 1'
#
loop_
_entity.id
_entity.type
_entity.pdbx_description
1 polymer ?
#
loop_
_entity_poly.entity_id
_entity_poly.type
_entity_poly.pdbx_seq_one_letter_code
_entity_poly.pdbx_strand_id
1 'polypeptide(L)'
;MSEYPYEDKIHSEDRVNYKTVFSSDRIKIGKVEAAFVESFIVKFEKENMEIKYEIPRLEIASIIDDRITLKLKESEIDEKYQTSSIEKSSK
;
A
#
# COMPACT_ATOMS: atom_id res chain seq x y z
N MET A 1 -10.13 26.11 24.45
CA MET A 1 -8.88 25.58 23.89
C MET A 1 -9.27 24.39 23.04
N SER A 2 -9.04 24.44 21.73
CA SER A 2 -9.43 23.37 20.81
C SER A 2 -8.33 22.31 20.78
N GLU A 3 -8.56 21.17 21.43
CA GLU A 3 -7.69 19.99 21.32
C GLU A 3 -8.25 19.11 20.19
N TYR A 4 -7.52 19.07 19.08
CA TYR A 4 -7.75 18.11 18.01
C TYR A 4 -7.30 16.73 18.53
N PRO A 5 -8.17 15.71 18.61
CA PRO A 5 -7.76 14.38 19.02
C PRO A 5 -7.32 13.61 17.77
N TYR A 6 -6.22 14.04 17.15
CA TYR A 6 -5.44 13.07 16.37
C TYR A 6 -4.50 12.43 17.37
N GLU A 7 -5.06 11.52 18.19
CA GLU A 7 -4.27 10.58 18.96
C GLU A 7 -3.37 9.85 17.98
N ASP A 8 -2.08 10.16 18.10
CA ASP A 8 -0.91 9.49 17.55
C ASP A 8 -0.83 8.05 18.10
N LYS A 9 -1.88 7.25 17.89
CA LYS A 9 -1.86 5.79 18.06
C LYS A 9 -1.25 5.17 16.80
N ILE A 10 0.00 5.54 16.52
CA ILE A 10 0.87 4.71 15.70
C ILE A 10 1.13 3.47 16.55
N HIS A 11 0.25 2.48 16.43
CA HIS A 11 0.47 1.15 16.99
C HIS A 11 1.83 0.67 16.47
N SER A 12 2.81 0.65 17.36
CA SER A 12 4.20 0.21 17.16
C SER A 12 4.35 -1.25 16.71
N GLU A 13 3.26 -1.89 16.28
CA GLU A 13 3.19 -3.28 15.81
C GLU A 13 2.74 -3.42 14.34
N ASP A 14 2.45 -2.32 13.64
CA ASP A 14 2.09 -2.43 12.22
C ASP A 14 3.36 -2.60 11.35
N ARG A 15 3.88 -3.84 11.32
CA ARG A 15 5.01 -4.30 10.50
C ARG A 15 4.82 -4.06 9.00
N VAL A 16 3.74 -3.45 8.57
CA VAL A 16 3.36 -3.21 7.18
C VAL A 16 3.57 -1.74 6.81
N ASN A 17 3.47 -0.82 7.78
CA ASN A 17 3.52 0.62 7.54
C ASN A 17 4.85 1.07 6.92
N TYR A 18 4.74 1.99 5.94
CA TYR A 18 5.86 2.58 5.19
C TYR A 18 6.74 1.59 4.40
N LYS A 19 6.40 0.31 4.36
CA LYS A 19 7.15 -0.70 3.62
C LYS A 19 6.89 -0.62 2.13
N THR A 20 7.87 -1.07 1.35
CA THR A 20 7.74 -1.17 -0.10
C THR A 20 7.11 -2.52 -0.45
N VAL A 21 6.08 -2.49 -1.28
CA VAL A 21 5.33 -3.68 -1.68
C VAL A 21 5.78 -4.16 -3.05
N PHE A 22 6.06 -5.45 -3.13
CA PHE A 22 6.44 -6.15 -4.35
C PHE A 22 5.48 -7.29 -4.63
N SER A 23 5.18 -7.53 -5.88
CA SER A 23 4.49 -8.73 -6.36
C SER A 23 5.39 -9.96 -6.36
N SER A 24 4.81 -11.13 -6.63
CA SER A 24 5.53 -12.41 -6.65
C SER A 24 6.57 -12.52 -7.77
N ASP A 25 6.38 -11.78 -8.87
CA ASP A 25 7.33 -11.59 -9.96
C ASP A 25 8.40 -10.51 -9.69
N ARG A 26 8.47 -10.02 -8.44
CA ARG A 26 9.43 -9.02 -7.95
C ARG A 26 9.26 -7.62 -8.54
N ILE A 27 8.11 -7.31 -9.12
CA ILE A 27 7.78 -5.97 -9.59
C ILE A 27 7.36 -5.11 -8.40
N LYS A 28 7.81 -3.85 -8.38
CA LYS A 28 7.47 -2.91 -7.33
C LYS A 28 6.06 -2.38 -7.58
N ILE A 29 5.14 -2.68 -6.67
CA ILE A 29 3.75 -2.21 -6.71
C ILE A 29 3.66 -0.81 -6.13
N GLY A 30 4.35 -0.51 -5.03
CA GLY A 30 4.28 0.82 -4.42
C GLY A 30 4.79 0.84 -2.98
N LYS A 31 4.33 1.83 -2.22
CA LYS A 31 4.60 1.95 -0.78
C LYS A 31 3.30 1.94 -0.01
N VAL A 32 3.32 1.35 1.18
CA VAL A 32 2.17 1.35 2.08
C VAL A 32 1.92 2.78 2.56
N GLU A 33 0.75 3.32 2.21
CA GLU A 33 0.25 4.64 2.63
C GLU A 33 -0.48 4.53 3.98
N ALA A 34 -1.29 3.50 4.15
CA ALA A 34 -2.05 3.24 5.36
C ALA A 34 -2.19 1.74 5.59
N ALA A 35 -2.22 1.30 6.84
CA ALA A 35 -2.50 -0.08 7.21
C ALA A 35 -3.75 -0.16 8.08
N PHE A 36 -4.58 -1.16 7.82
CA PHE A 36 -5.79 -1.50 8.56
C PHE A 36 -5.65 -2.90 9.16
N VAL A 37 -6.61 -3.29 9.99
CA VAL A 37 -6.59 -4.60 10.68
C VAL A 37 -6.52 -5.77 9.69
N GLU A 38 -7.23 -5.69 8.56
CA GLU A 38 -7.34 -6.80 7.60
C GLU A 38 -6.70 -6.51 6.23
N SER A 39 -6.49 -5.23 5.89
CA SER A 39 -5.96 -4.78 4.60
C SER A 39 -4.94 -3.66 4.78
N PHE A 40 -4.29 -3.23 3.70
CA PHE A 40 -3.43 -2.06 3.67
C PHE A 40 -3.52 -1.38 2.31
N ILE A 41 -3.39 -0.06 2.32
CA ILE A 41 -3.38 0.78 1.12
C ILE A 41 -1.96 0.91 0.62
N VAL A 42 -1.75 0.54 -0.63
CA VAL A 42 -0.50 0.77 -1.35
C VAL A 42 -0.70 1.90 -2.33
N LYS A 43 0.17 2.90 -2.24
CA LYS A 43 0.24 4.01 -3.17
C LYS A 43 1.37 3.81 -4.16
N PHE A 44 1.06 3.96 -5.44
CA PHE A 44 2.02 4.01 -6.52
C PHE A 44 1.94 5.35 -7.22
N GLU A 45 3.02 6.12 -7.13
CA GLU A 45 3.14 7.40 -7.82
C GLU A 45 4.04 7.27 -9.05
N LYS A 46 3.46 7.57 -10.21
CA LYS A 46 4.14 7.90 -11.46
C LYS A 46 4.07 9.42 -11.67
N GLU A 47 4.87 9.95 -12.60
CA GLU A 47 4.94 11.40 -12.90
C GLU A 47 3.55 12.02 -13.12
N ASN A 48 2.71 11.37 -13.92
CA ASN A 48 1.40 11.88 -14.31
C ASN A 48 0.24 11.04 -13.78
N MET A 49 0.49 10.09 -12.87
CA MET A 49 -0.56 9.17 -12.43
C MET A 49 -0.31 8.68 -11.02
N GLU A 50 -1.37 8.65 -10.22
CA GLU A 50 -1.40 8.03 -8.90
C GLU A 50 -2.35 6.84 -8.94
N ILE A 51 -1.86 5.66 -8.56
CA ILE A 51 -2.69 4.48 -8.38
C ILE A 51 -2.70 4.11 -6.90
N LYS A 52 -3.88 3.79 -6.38
CA LYS A 52 -4.07 3.22 -5.06
C LYS A 52 -4.60 1.81 -5.17
N TYR A 53 -4.03 0.94 -4.34
CA TYR A 53 -4.44 -0.45 -4.20
C TYR A 53 -4.85 -0.71 -2.76
N GLU A 54 -5.94 -1.43 -2.56
CA GLU A 54 -6.29 -1.97 -1.24
C GLU A 54 -6.03 -3.47 -1.22
N ILE A 55 -4.98 -3.89 -0.53
CA ILE A 55 -4.50 -5.27 -0.56
C ILE A 55 -4.79 -5.95 0.79
N PRO A 56 -5.47 -7.10 0.81
CA PRO A 56 -5.67 -7.88 2.02
C PRO A 56 -4.34 -8.39 2.59
N ARG A 57 -4.20 -8.41 3.91
CA ARG A 57 -3.02 -9.00 4.58
C ARG A 57 -2.84 -10.49 4.26
N LEU A 58 -3.92 -11.20 3.91
CA LEU A 58 -3.88 -12.59 3.50
C LEU A 58 -3.04 -12.82 2.21
N GLU A 59 -2.91 -11.80 1.37
CA GLU A 59 -2.12 -11.86 0.13
C GLU A 59 -0.62 -11.70 0.36
N ILE A 60 -0.19 -11.40 1.59
CA ILE A 60 1.23 -11.31 1.94
C ILE A 60 1.84 -12.72 1.92
N ALA A 61 2.89 -12.89 1.11
CA ALA A 61 3.72 -14.08 1.12
C ALA A 61 4.82 -14.00 2.18
N SER A 62 5.48 -12.83 2.29
CA SER A 62 6.52 -12.60 3.29
C SER A 62 6.71 -11.12 3.60
N ILE A 63 7.24 -10.84 4.79
CA ILE A 63 7.70 -9.52 5.22
C ILE A 63 9.15 -9.68 5.67
N ILE A 64 10.08 -9.10 4.92
CA ILE A 64 11.52 -9.17 5.19
C ILE A 64 12.06 -7.74 5.15
N ASP A 65 12.69 -7.30 6.23
CA ASP A 65 13.17 -5.94 6.40
C ASP A 65 12.05 -4.94 6.05
N ASP A 66 12.31 -4.00 5.14
CA ASP A 66 11.36 -2.97 4.67
C ASP A 66 10.59 -3.35 3.40
N ARG A 67 10.48 -4.66 3.14
CA ARG A 67 9.83 -5.20 1.95
C ARG A 67 8.70 -6.14 2.32
N ILE A 68 7.58 -5.96 1.64
CA ILE A 68 6.45 -6.89 1.63
C ILE A 68 6.45 -7.56 0.26
N THR A 69 6.44 -8.88 0.22
CA THR A 69 6.24 -9.64 -1.01
C THR A 69 4.86 -10.26 -0.97
N LEU A 70 4.09 -10.04 -2.03
CA LEU A 70 2.76 -10.60 -2.22
C LEU A 70 2.82 -11.97 -2.90
N LYS A 71 1.76 -12.76 -2.75
CA LYS A 71 1.58 -14.04 -3.43
C LYS A 71 1.25 -13.88 -4.92
N LEU A 72 0.68 -12.73 -5.29
CA LEU A 72 0.12 -12.43 -6.61
C LEU A 72 1.10 -11.67 -7.51
N LYS A 73 0.92 -11.81 -8.82
CA LYS A 73 1.64 -11.03 -9.85
C LYS A 73 1.07 -9.62 -9.98
N GLU A 74 1.85 -8.70 -10.55
CA GLU A 74 1.41 -7.30 -10.80
C GLU A 74 0.05 -7.26 -11.52
N SER A 75 -0.09 -8.02 -12.61
CA SER A 75 -1.32 -8.05 -13.41
C SER A 75 -2.56 -8.47 -12.63
N GLU A 76 -2.41 -9.40 -11.68
CA GLU A 76 -3.53 -9.86 -10.84
C GLU A 76 -3.89 -8.82 -9.76
N ILE A 77 -2.90 -8.05 -9.31
CA ILE A 77 -3.10 -7.00 -8.31
C ILE A 77 -3.83 -5.81 -8.93
N ASP A 78 -3.43 -5.41 -10.13
CA ASP A 78 -4.08 -4.35 -10.90
C ASP A 78 -5.56 -4.69 -11.16
N GLU A 79 -5.86 -5.95 -11.51
CA GLU A 79 -7.24 -6.38 -11.79
C GLU A 79 -8.11 -6.47 -10.52
N LYS A 80 -7.56 -6.96 -9.41
CA LYS A 80 -8.35 -7.31 -8.22
C LYS A 80 -8.41 -6.23 -7.15
N TYR A 81 -7.37 -5.41 -7.02
CA TYR A 81 -7.16 -4.57 -5.84
C TYR A 81 -6.96 -3.10 -6.15
N GLN A 82 -6.90 -2.70 -7.42
CA GLN A 82 -6.87 -1.29 -7.78
C GLN A 82 -8.20 -0.63 -7.37
N THR A 83 -8.14 0.32 -6.42
CA THR A 83 -9.32 1.03 -5.93
C THR A 83 -9.45 2.42 -6.54
N SER A 84 -8.34 3.03 -6.95
CA SER A 84 -8.35 4.35 -7.59
C SER A 84 -7.17 4.50 -8.53
N SER A 85 -7.41 5.17 -9.66
CA SER A 85 -6.37 5.70 -10.53
C SER A 85 -6.73 7.14 -10.88
N ILE A 86 -5.83 8.07 -10.57
CA ILE A 86 -6.00 9.49 -10.83
C ILE A 86 -4.86 9.93 -11.74
N GLU A 87 -5.21 10.39 -12.93
CA GLU A 87 -4.28 11.12 -13.77
C GLU A 87 -3.97 12.47 -13.09
N LYS A 88 -2.70 12.71 -12.78
CA LYS A 88 -2.24 14.02 -12.33
C LYS A 88 -2.29 14.92 -13.56
N SER A 89 -3.35 15.73 -13.65
CA SER A 89 -3.46 16.75 -14.70
C SER A 89 -2.32 17.75 -14.49
N SER A 90 -1.32 17.71 -15.38
CA SER A 90 -0.25 18.70 -15.42
C SER A 90 -0.87 20.05 -15.70
N LYS A 91 -0.93 20.89 -14.68
CA LYS A 91 -1.36 22.28 -14.79
C LYS A 91 -0.20 23.15 -15.23
#